data_AF-A0A7C1VLH9-F1
#
_entry.id   AF-A0A7C1VLH9-F1
#
_cell.length_a   1.000
_cell.length_b   1.000
_cell.length_c   1.000
_cell.angle_alpha   90.00
_cell.angle_beta   90.00
_cell.angle_gamma   90.00
#
_symmetry.space_group_name_H-M   'P 1'
#
loop_
_entity.id
_entity.type
_entity.pdbx_description
1 polymer ?
#
loop_
_entity_poly.entity_id
_entity_poly.type
_entity_poly.pdbx_seq_one_letter_code
_entity_poly.pdbx_strand_id
1 'polypeptide(L)'
;MPFFKLSVVSSFIFMITIAQAIPMPPVPLEPIYFEPPVEKATDQLYQQSCVQLDNAIRYLQPYRYTYKPSFHDDGANQIAASLIVLDSVPVVHGLFALAYLGYSGLVEEKEERRMLEVDQKIAVLQQVKAEKHCFE
;
A
#
# COMPACT_ATOMS: atom_id res chain seq x y z
N MET A 1 -33.41 -44.89 -27.64
CA MET A 1 -33.32 -43.62 -26.87
C MET A 1 -31.85 -43.22 -26.58
N PRO A 2 -31.00 -42.88 -27.57
CA PRO A 2 -29.64 -42.38 -27.30
C PRO A 2 -29.47 -40.85 -27.47
N PHE A 3 -30.39 -40.17 -28.15
CA PHE A 3 -30.20 -38.76 -28.54
C PHE A 3 -30.28 -37.74 -27.39
N PHE A 4 -30.96 -38.08 -26.28
CA PHE A 4 -31.13 -37.14 -25.16
C PHE A 4 -29.86 -36.99 -24.31
N LYS A 5 -28.95 -37.98 -24.33
CA LYS A 5 -27.71 -37.93 -23.54
C LYS A 5 -26.62 -37.06 -24.18
N LEU A 6 -26.60 -36.93 -25.51
CA LEU A 6 -25.64 -36.06 -26.20
C LEU A 6 -25.94 -34.57 -25.98
N SER A 7 -27.22 -34.20 -25.84
CA SER A 7 -27.60 -32.79 -25.69
C SER A 7 -27.22 -32.19 -24.33
N VAL A 8 -27.18 -33.00 -23.27
CA VAL A 8 -26.79 -32.54 -21.92
C VAL A 8 -25.27 -32.35 -21.82
N VAL A 9 -24.48 -33.20 -22.47
CA VAL A 9 -23.01 -33.08 -22.49
C VAL A 9 -22.58 -31.86 -23.31
N SER A 10 -23.26 -31.56 -24.42
CA SER A 10 -22.97 -30.38 -25.24
C SER A 10 -23.25 -29.05 -24.52
N SER A 11 -24.15 -29.04 -23.53
CA SER A 11 -24.52 -27.81 -22.80
C SER A 11 -23.56 -27.48 -21.66
N PHE A 12 -22.72 -28.43 -21.22
CA PHE A 12 -21.70 -28.21 -20.18
C PHE A 12 -20.39 -27.63 -20.72
N ILE A 13 -20.11 -27.82 -22.01
CA ILE A 13 -18.84 -27.41 -22.64
C ILE A 13 -18.81 -25.89 -22.93
N PHE A 14 -19.97 -25.22 -22.93
CA PHE A 14 -20.08 -23.80 -23.29
C PHE A 14 -19.71 -22.81 -22.17
N MET A 15 -19.36 -23.27 -20.97
CA MET A 15 -19.06 -22.37 -19.83
C MET A 15 -17.57 -22.15 -19.53
N ILE A 16 -16.63 -22.74 -20.28
CA ILE A 16 -15.24 -22.87 -19.81
C ILE A 16 -14.25 -21.79 -20.30
N THR A 17 -14.66 -20.84 -21.16
CA THR A 17 -13.69 -19.85 -21.68
C THR A 17 -14.10 -18.41 -21.39
N ILE A 18 -14.16 -18.04 -20.12
CA ILE A 18 -13.92 -16.64 -19.75
C ILE A 18 -12.42 -16.52 -19.52
N ALA A 19 -11.67 -16.21 -20.58
CA ALA A 19 -10.28 -15.80 -20.47
C ALA A 19 -10.25 -14.43 -19.77
N GLN A 20 -10.31 -14.44 -18.44
CA GLN A 20 -10.05 -13.24 -17.66
C GLN A 20 -8.55 -12.99 -17.71
N ALA A 21 -8.16 -12.00 -18.51
CA ALA A 21 -6.80 -11.51 -18.51
C ALA A 21 -6.51 -11.03 -17.08
N ILE A 22 -5.58 -11.70 -16.40
CA ILE A 22 -5.02 -11.21 -15.14
C ILE A 22 -4.36 -9.86 -15.51
N PRO A 23 -4.87 -8.72 -15.03
CA PRO A 23 -4.24 -7.46 -15.32
C PRO A 23 -2.80 -7.55 -14.82
N MET A 24 -1.86 -7.43 -15.74
CA MET A 24 -0.44 -7.36 -15.40
C MET A 24 -0.25 -6.24 -14.37
N PRO A 25 0.35 -6.52 -13.20
CA PRO A 25 0.58 -5.47 -12.22
C PRO A 25 1.41 -4.38 -12.89
N PRO A 26 1.10 -3.10 -12.64
CA PRO A 26 1.87 -2.00 -13.21
C PRO A 26 3.35 -2.19 -12.86
N VAL A 27 4.23 -1.99 -13.84
CA VAL A 27 5.68 -2.04 -13.60
C VAL A 27 5.99 -1.02 -12.50
N PRO A 28 6.67 -1.41 -11.41
CA PRO A 28 7.00 -0.47 -10.35
C PRO A 28 7.87 0.65 -10.92
N LEU A 29 7.35 1.88 -10.90
CA LEU A 29 8.07 3.09 -11.31
C LEU A 29 9.01 3.59 -10.20
N GLU A 30 8.86 3.06 -8.99
CA GLU A 30 9.64 3.42 -7.82
C GLU A 30 11.04 2.75 -7.87
N PRO A 31 12.10 3.44 -7.43
CA PRO A 31 13.45 2.90 -7.49
C PRO A 31 13.62 1.73 -6.51
N ILE A 32 14.38 0.71 -6.94
CA ILE A 32 14.71 -0.50 -6.17
C ILE A 32 15.36 -0.15 -4.82
N TYR A 33 16.19 0.89 -4.80
CA TYR A 33 16.80 1.41 -3.58
C TYR A 33 16.18 2.77 -3.25
N PHE A 34 15.50 2.84 -2.10
CA PHE A 34 15.05 4.11 -1.57
C PHE A 34 16.23 4.91 -1.04
N GLU A 35 16.39 6.13 -1.52
CA GLU A 35 17.16 7.13 -0.79
C GLU A 35 16.18 7.95 0.06
N PRO A 36 16.36 8.00 1.38
CA PRO A 36 15.49 8.80 2.22
C PRO A 36 15.58 10.27 1.79
N PRO A 37 14.48 11.03 1.82
CA PRO A 37 14.56 12.44 1.47
C PRO A 37 15.56 13.17 2.41
N VAL A 38 16.09 14.30 1.96
CA VAL A 38 16.85 15.20 2.83
C VAL A 38 16.13 16.52 2.79
N GLU A 39 15.16 16.67 3.69
CA GLU A 39 14.42 17.91 3.84
C GLU A 39 15.32 18.98 4.47
N LYS A 40 15.37 20.17 3.85
CA LYS A 40 16.11 21.32 4.37
C LYS A 40 15.14 22.47 4.63
N ALA A 41 15.40 23.22 5.70
CA ALA A 41 14.62 24.41 5.99
C ALA A 41 14.80 25.44 4.86
N THR A 42 13.69 25.89 4.29
CA THR A 42 13.67 26.97 3.29
C THR A 42 13.54 28.33 3.97
N ASP A 43 13.94 29.40 3.29
CA ASP A 43 13.76 30.77 3.80
C ASP A 43 12.29 31.09 4.12
N GLN A 44 11.36 30.49 3.38
CA GLN A 44 9.92 30.62 3.64
C GLN A 44 9.54 30.02 5.00
N LEU A 45 10.13 28.89 5.38
CA LEU A 45 9.94 28.28 6.70
C LEU A 45 10.47 29.19 7.82
N TYR A 46 11.61 29.84 7.56
CA TYR A 46 12.17 30.86 8.47
C TYR A 46 11.33 32.13 8.56
N GLN A 47 10.41 32.41 7.63
CA GLN A 47 9.48 33.53 7.72
C GLN A 47 8.19 33.22 8.49
N GLN A 48 7.91 31.94 8.78
CA GLN A 48 6.70 31.54 9.52
C GLN A 48 6.77 31.93 11.01
N SER A 49 5.63 32.28 11.61
CA SER A 49 5.53 32.52 13.06
C SER A 49 5.58 31.22 13.88
N CYS A 50 5.91 31.30 15.17
CA CYS A 50 5.91 30.13 16.07
C CYS A 50 4.59 29.35 16.02
N VAL A 51 3.46 30.08 16.05
CA VAL A 51 2.11 29.50 15.95
C VAL A 51 1.88 28.79 14.61
N GLN A 52 2.40 29.34 13.50
CA GLN A 52 2.32 28.70 12.19
C GLN A 52 3.13 27.42 12.13
N LEU A 53 4.34 27.41 12.71
CA LEU A 53 5.18 26.22 12.80
C LEU A 53 4.51 25.12 13.64
N ASP A 54 3.92 25.47 14.78
CA ASP A 54 3.20 24.51 15.62
C ASP A 54 1.96 23.95 14.95
N ASN A 55 1.21 24.79 14.24
CA ASN A 55 0.07 24.33 13.45
C ASN A 55 0.50 23.37 12.34
N ALA A 56 1.60 23.65 11.66
CA ALA A 56 2.15 22.75 10.64
C ALA A 56 2.59 21.41 11.23
N ILE A 57 3.31 21.43 12.37
CA ILE A 57 3.70 20.20 13.09
C ILE A 57 2.44 19.40 13.46
N ARG A 58 1.45 20.05 14.07
CA ARG A 58 0.19 19.42 14.49
C ARG A 58 -0.58 18.82 13.32
N TYR A 59 -0.62 19.51 12.18
CA TYR A 59 -1.26 19.00 10.96
C TYR A 59 -0.58 17.72 10.47
N LEU A 60 0.74 17.61 10.61
CA LEU A 60 1.51 16.45 10.15
C LEU A 60 1.48 15.26 11.14
N GLN A 61 1.22 15.48 12.43
CA GLN A 61 1.25 14.41 13.45
C GLN A 61 0.43 13.15 13.10
N PRO A 62 -0.81 13.24 12.58
CA PRO A 62 -1.60 12.04 12.26
C PRO A 62 -0.98 11.17 11.16
N TYR A 63 -0.18 11.77 10.27
CA TYR A 63 0.42 11.08 9.12
C TYR A 63 1.73 10.35 9.47
N ARG A 64 2.21 10.48 10.70
CA ARG A 64 3.35 9.71 11.24
C ARG A 64 2.99 8.26 11.58
N TYR A 65 1.70 7.95 11.54
CA TYR A 65 1.18 6.66 11.92
C TYR A 65 0.37 6.07 10.78
N THR A 66 0.45 4.75 10.64
CA THR A 66 -0.40 3.99 9.75
C THR A 66 -1.66 3.56 10.49
N TYR A 67 -2.82 3.95 9.96
CA TYR A 67 -4.13 3.50 10.45
C TYR A 67 -4.88 2.81 9.31
N LYS A 68 -5.18 1.51 9.48
CA LYS A 68 -5.89 0.67 8.49
C LYS A 68 -7.23 0.16 9.05
N PRO A 69 -8.22 1.05 9.26
CA PRO A 69 -9.50 0.66 9.87
C PRO A 69 -10.26 -0.39 9.04
N SER A 70 -10.18 -0.26 7.72
CA SER A 70 -10.83 -1.13 6.75
C SER A 70 -9.91 -2.26 6.28
N PHE A 71 -8.87 -2.62 7.04
CA PHE A 71 -7.93 -3.68 6.65
C PHE A 71 -8.67 -4.98 6.30
N HIS A 72 -9.69 -5.31 7.08
CA HIS A 72 -10.53 -6.50 6.88
C HIS A 72 -11.63 -6.30 5.83
N ASP A 73 -11.99 -5.06 5.50
CA ASP A 73 -13.00 -4.74 4.48
C ASP A 73 -12.38 -4.59 3.09
N ASP A 74 -11.05 -4.51 3.01
CA ASP A 74 -10.30 -4.47 1.75
C ASP A 74 -10.43 -5.84 1.04
N GLY A 75 -11.15 -5.83 -0.08
CA GLY A 75 -11.37 -7.02 -0.90
C GLY A 75 -10.07 -7.68 -1.35
N ALA A 76 -8.98 -6.90 -1.55
CA ALA A 76 -7.68 -7.47 -1.88
C ALA A 76 -7.11 -8.26 -0.70
N ASN A 77 -7.21 -7.75 0.54
CA ASN A 77 -6.75 -8.46 1.74
C ASN A 77 -7.62 -9.69 2.05
N GLN A 78 -8.94 -9.60 1.85
CA GLN A 78 -9.84 -10.74 2.03
C GLN A 78 -9.54 -11.86 1.02
N ILE A 79 -9.41 -11.51 -0.26
CA ILE A 79 -9.04 -12.46 -1.32
C ILE A 79 -7.68 -13.06 -1.00
N ALA A 80 -6.69 -12.24 -0.64
CA ALA A 80 -5.37 -12.72 -0.28
C ALA A 80 -5.36 -13.68 0.93
N ALA A 81 -6.05 -13.33 2.03
CA ALA A 81 -6.18 -14.19 3.19
C ALA A 81 -6.83 -15.53 2.82
N SER A 82 -7.83 -15.51 1.95
CA SER A 82 -8.47 -16.74 1.44
C SER A 82 -7.53 -17.57 0.56
N LEU A 83 -6.68 -16.93 -0.26
CA LEU A 83 -5.72 -17.61 -1.13
C LEU A 83 -4.61 -18.31 -0.33
N ILE A 84 -4.19 -17.77 0.81
CA ILE A 84 -3.26 -18.45 1.73
C ILE A 84 -3.89 -19.73 2.29
N VAL A 85 -5.19 -19.73 2.60
CA VAL A 85 -5.89 -20.94 3.09
C VAL A 85 -6.06 -21.99 1.98
N LEU A 86 -6.30 -21.53 0.75
CA LEU A 86 -6.42 -22.38 -0.44
C LEU A 86 -5.07 -22.92 -0.95
N ASP A 87 -3.95 -22.48 -0.38
CA ASP A 87 -2.60 -22.96 -0.68
C ASP A 87 -2.35 -24.42 -0.27
N SER A 88 -3.34 -25.04 0.37
CA SER A 88 -3.43 -26.48 0.63
C SER A 88 -3.71 -27.32 -0.65
N VAL A 89 -3.99 -26.70 -1.79
CA VAL A 89 -4.22 -27.38 -3.08
C VAL A 89 -2.87 -27.68 -3.77
N PRO A 90 -2.53 -28.97 -4.02
CA PRO A 90 -1.20 -29.39 -4.46
C PRO A 90 -0.81 -28.96 -5.89
N VAL A 91 -1.73 -28.35 -6.66
CA VAL A 91 -1.49 -27.96 -8.06
C VAL A 91 -0.71 -26.64 -8.17
N VAL A 92 -0.79 -25.76 -7.16
CA VAL A 92 -0.28 -24.38 -7.26
C VAL A 92 0.86 -24.04 -6.28
N HIS A 93 1.30 -25.00 -5.46
CA HIS A 93 2.56 -25.02 -4.71
C HIS A 93 3.02 -23.65 -4.14
N GLY A 94 2.21 -22.93 -3.36
CA GLY A 94 2.69 -21.72 -2.69
C GLY A 94 2.75 -20.46 -3.54
N LEU A 95 2.46 -20.52 -4.84
CA LEU A 95 2.66 -19.38 -5.74
C LEU A 95 1.78 -18.18 -5.37
N PHE A 96 0.53 -18.43 -4.96
CA PHE A 96 -0.38 -17.37 -4.52
C PHE A 96 0.04 -16.76 -3.18
N ALA A 97 0.54 -17.58 -2.25
CA ALA A 97 1.09 -17.08 -1.00
C ALA A 97 2.32 -16.19 -1.24
N LEU A 98 3.23 -16.60 -2.13
CA LEU A 98 4.39 -15.78 -2.52
C LEU A 98 3.98 -14.47 -3.20
N ALA A 99 3.01 -14.52 -4.12
CA ALA A 99 2.50 -13.33 -4.79
C ALA A 99 1.88 -12.34 -3.78
N TYR A 100 1.14 -12.85 -2.80
CA TYR A 100 0.59 -12.01 -1.73
C TYR A 100 1.69 -11.40 -0.86
N LEU A 101 2.66 -12.19 -0.38
CA LEU A 101 3.77 -11.68 0.43
C LEU A 101 4.55 -10.59 -0.31
N GLY A 102 4.74 -10.76 -1.62
CA GLY A 102 5.33 -9.72 -2.47
C GLY A 102 4.48 -8.45 -2.52
N TYR A 103 3.17 -8.58 -2.76
CA TYR A 103 2.26 -7.43 -2.75
C TYR A 103 2.20 -6.72 -1.40
N SER A 104 2.05 -7.47 -0.30
CA SER A 104 1.98 -6.89 1.05
C SER A 104 3.26 -6.17 1.42
N GLY A 105 4.43 -6.73 1.06
CA GLY A 105 5.72 -6.10 1.27
C GLY A 105 5.85 -4.77 0.50
N LEU A 106 5.42 -4.72 -0.76
CA LEU A 106 5.43 -3.48 -1.56
C LEU A 106 4.51 -2.39 -0.99
N VAL A 107 3.32 -2.78 -0.52
CA VAL A 107 2.37 -1.82 0.10
C VAL A 107 2.92 -1.29 1.42
N GLU A 108 3.49 -2.16 2.25
CA GLU A 108 4.11 -1.79 3.53
C GLU A 108 5.30 -0.85 3.32
N GLU A 109 6.20 -1.19 2.41
CA GLU A 109 7.33 -0.34 2.04
C GLU A 109 6.89 1.06 1.62
N LYS A 110 5.82 1.16 0.81
CA LYS A 110 5.27 2.45 0.39
C LYS A 110 4.73 3.28 1.55
N GLU A 111 4.12 2.63 2.54
CA GLU A 111 3.66 3.29 3.75
C GLU A 111 4.82 3.77 4.62
N GLU A 112 5.85 2.95 4.80
CA GLU A 112 7.07 3.33 5.52
C GLU A 112 7.75 4.55 4.89
N ARG A 113 7.89 4.55 3.55
CA ARG A 113 8.44 5.68 2.79
C ARG A 113 7.64 6.97 3.04
N ARG A 114 6.31 6.90 3.03
CA ARG A 114 5.42 8.04 3.33
C ARG A 114 5.62 8.53 4.76
N MET A 115 5.67 7.63 5.74
CA MET A 115 5.88 8.00 7.15
C MET A 115 7.23 8.67 7.34
N LEU A 116 8.29 8.16 6.70
CA LEU A 116 9.63 8.74 6.77
C LEU A 116 9.66 10.17 6.22
N GLU A 117 9.00 10.42 5.09
CA GLU A 117 8.89 11.78 4.52
C GLU A 117 8.20 12.75 5.50
N VAL A 118 7.14 12.30 6.17
CA VAL A 118 6.43 13.10 7.17
C VAL A 118 7.32 13.37 8.39
N ASP A 119 8.02 12.36 8.89
CA ASP A 119 8.92 12.50 10.04
C ASP A 119 10.03 13.50 9.76
N GLN A 120 10.62 13.49 8.57
CA GLN A 120 11.65 14.45 8.19
C GLN A 120 11.11 15.88 8.10
N LYS A 121 9.92 16.08 7.52
CA LYS A 121 9.27 17.40 7.48
C LYS A 121 9.01 17.94 8.89
N ILE A 122 8.58 17.07 9.80
CA ILE A 122 8.38 17.44 11.21
C ILE A 122 9.72 17.77 11.87
N ALA A 123 10.76 16.98 11.63
CA ALA A 123 12.09 17.23 12.20
C ALA A 123 12.64 18.61 11.76
N VAL A 124 12.48 18.98 10.49
CA VAL A 124 12.88 20.30 9.98
C VAL A 124 12.06 21.43 10.61
N LEU A 125 10.74 21.26 10.75
CA LEU A 125 9.89 22.23 11.44
C LEU A 125 10.30 22.40 12.91
N GLN A 126 10.59 21.30 13.61
CA GLN A 126 11.06 21.30 14.99
C GLN A 126 12.44 21.95 15.13
N GLN A 127 13.34 21.71 14.17
CA GLN A 127 14.64 22.38 14.10
C GLN A 127 14.45 23.90 13.99
N VAL A 128 13.64 24.38 13.05
CA VAL A 128 13.39 25.82 12.90
C VAL A 128 12.70 26.40 14.14
N LYS A 129 11.78 25.66 14.77
CA LYS A 129 11.15 26.05 16.05
C LYS A 129 12.20 26.23 17.15
N ALA A 130 13.16 25.31 17.25
CA ALA A 130 14.25 25.37 18.22
C ALA A 130 15.23 26.52 17.92
N GLU A 131 15.63 26.72 16.67
CA GLU A 131 16.50 27.83 16.25
C GLU A 131 15.85 29.20 16.52
N LYS A 132 14.52 29.29 16.39
CA LYS A 132 13.73 30.48 16.73
C LYS A 132 13.39 30.62 18.22
N HIS A 133 13.77 29.66 19.05
CA HIS A 133 13.51 29.65 20.49
C HIS A 133 12.01 29.71 20.85
N CYS A 134 11.15 29.13 20.01
CA CYS A 134 9.73 29.03 20.29
C CYS A 134 9.49 27.83 21.25
N PHE A 135 9.30 28.05 22.55
CA PHE A 135 9.11 26.98 23.55
C PHE A 135 7.77 27.04 24.30
N GLU A 136 6.82 27.80 23.76
CA GLU A 136 5.46 27.92 24.30
C GLU A 136 4.77 26.56 24.52
#